data_AF-A0A514WVF2-F1
#
_entry.id   AF-A0A514WVF2-F1
#
_cell.length_a   1.000
_cell.length_b   1.000
_cell.length_c   1.000
_cell.angle_alpha   90.00
_cell.angle_beta   90.00
_cell.angle_gamma   90.00
#
_symmetry.space_group_name_H-M   'P 1'
#
loop_
_entity.id
_entity.type
_entity.pdbx_description
1 polymer ?
#
loop_
_entity_poly.entity_id
_entity_poly.type
_entity_poly.pdbx_seq_one_letter_code
_entity_poly.pdbx_strand_id
1 'polypeptide(L)'
;MDGQKIEILANVSDERQSPGFAYIEFFNPAQKTQVAIKKLAIFWGIALLCVLIPVFHFVLVPLFFFLGFYFARRGYKAEGQVLGGETTCPHCHTQVIIKKQELNWPITEICQGCARVVRIEKA
;
A
#
# COMPACT_ATOMS: atom_id res chain seq x y z
N MET A 1 -16.37 8.66 -6.20
CA MET A 1 -14.96 8.37 -5.84
C MET A 1 -14.62 9.42 -4.82
N ASP A 2 -14.96 9.16 -3.57
CA ASP A 2 -15.11 10.20 -2.54
C ASP A 2 -13.80 10.33 -1.75
N GLY A 3 -12.70 10.41 -2.49
CA GLY A 3 -11.37 10.62 -1.93
C GLY A 3 -11.08 12.11 -1.80
N GLN A 4 -10.42 12.50 -0.72
CA GLN A 4 -9.90 13.84 -0.55
C GLN A 4 -8.78 14.07 -1.57
N LYS A 5 -8.95 15.06 -2.46
CA LYS A 5 -7.89 15.52 -3.35
C LYS A 5 -6.88 16.29 -2.52
N ILE A 6 -5.64 15.81 -2.47
CA ILE A 6 -4.52 16.51 -1.83
C ILE A 6 -3.47 16.87 -2.86
N GLU A 7 -2.79 17.99 -2.62
CA GLU A 7 -1.62 18.37 -3.39
C GLU A 7 -0.40 17.56 -2.94
N ILE A 8 0.40 17.15 -3.91
CA ILE A 8 1.58 16.32 -3.70
C ILE A 8 2.76 16.92 -4.45
N LEU A 9 3.96 16.70 -3.91
CA LEU A 9 5.21 17.07 -4.55
C LEU A 9 5.90 15.80 -5.02
N ALA A 10 6.14 15.71 -6.33
CA ALA A 10 6.94 14.65 -6.92
C ALA A 10 8.39 15.12 -7.03
N ASN A 11 9.30 14.36 -6.44
CA ASN A 11 10.74 14.52 -6.58
C ASN A 11 11.32 13.26 -7.24
N VAL A 12 12.28 13.46 -8.14
CA VAL A 12 13.17 12.39 -8.61
C VAL A 12 14.54 12.80 -8.10
N SER A 13 15.33 11.87 -7.53
CA SER A 13 16.69 11.94 -6.91
C SER A 13 17.62 13.16 -7.15
N ASP A 14 17.34 13.97 -8.15
CA ASP A 14 17.68 15.37 -8.37
C ASP A 14 16.90 16.35 -7.43
N GLU A 15 17.27 17.64 -7.43
CA GLU A 15 16.60 18.68 -6.61
C GLU A 15 15.28 19.19 -7.22
N ARG A 16 14.92 18.71 -8.40
CA ARG A 16 13.73 19.16 -9.14
C ARG A 16 12.45 18.56 -8.57
N GLN A 17 11.51 19.45 -8.25
CA GLN A 17 10.18 19.11 -7.78
C GLN A 17 9.12 19.50 -8.80
N SER A 18 8.08 18.69 -8.91
CA SER A 18 6.91 18.99 -9.73
C SER A 18 5.62 18.76 -8.94
N PRO A 19 4.68 19.72 -8.97
CA PRO A 19 3.41 19.56 -8.29
C PRO A 19 2.54 18.52 -9.01
N GLY A 20 1.68 17.87 -8.23
CA GLY A 20 0.64 16.98 -8.72
C GLY A 20 -0.50 16.88 -7.73
N PHE A 21 -1.43 15.96 -7.98
CA PHE A 21 -2.52 15.67 -7.06
C PHE A 21 -2.72 14.18 -6.87
N ALA A 22 -3.08 13.80 -5.65
CA ALA A 22 -3.50 12.44 -5.32
C ALA A 22 -4.86 12.45 -4.63
N TYR A 23 -5.69 11.48 -4.96
CA TYR A 23 -6.94 11.19 -4.26
C TYR A 23 -6.65 10.19 -3.16
N ILE A 24 -6.83 10.61 -1.92
CA ILE A 24 -6.61 9.78 -0.74
C ILE A 24 -7.92 9.56 -0.02
N GLU A 25 -8.15 8.32 0.38
CA GLU A 25 -9.22 7.95 1.27
C GLU A 25 -8.61 7.46 2.58
N PHE A 26 -8.82 8.21 3.66
CA PHE A 26 -8.40 7.78 4.99
C PHE A 26 -9.34 6.69 5.50
N PHE A 27 -8.76 5.64 6.09
CA PHE A 27 -9.58 4.55 6.61
C PHE A 27 -10.22 4.94 7.93
N ASN A 28 -11.54 4.77 8.02
CA ASN A 28 -12.25 4.78 9.29
C ASN A 28 -11.76 3.58 10.15
N PRO A 29 -11.66 3.69 11.49
CA PRO A 29 -11.34 2.54 12.36
C PRO A 29 -12.12 1.26 12.03
N ALA A 30 -13.39 1.34 11.63
CA ALA A 30 -14.18 0.18 11.22
C ALA A 30 -13.67 -0.47 9.91
N GLN A 31 -13.15 0.31 8.97
CA GLN A 31 -12.57 -0.22 7.73
C GLN A 31 -11.21 -0.87 8.00
N LYS A 32 -10.40 -0.28 8.90
CA LYS A 32 -9.11 -0.85 9.33
C LYS A 32 -9.29 -2.25 9.94
N THR A 33 -10.29 -2.42 10.80
CA THR A 33 -10.57 -3.73 11.40
C THR A 33 -11.08 -4.73 10.36
N GLN A 34 -11.96 -4.33 9.43
CA GLN A 34 -12.42 -5.22 8.37
C GLN A 34 -11.28 -5.73 7.47
N VAL A 35 -10.35 -4.86 7.08
CA VAL A 35 -9.19 -5.25 6.27
C VAL A 35 -8.28 -6.19 7.07
N ALA A 36 -8.00 -5.88 8.34
CA ALA A 36 -7.18 -6.72 9.20
C ALA A 36 -7.80 -8.11 9.43
N ILE A 37 -9.10 -8.17 9.72
CA ILE A 37 -9.85 -9.42 9.93
C ILE A 37 -9.87 -10.26 8.65
N LYS A 38 -10.09 -9.65 7.47
CA LYS A 38 -10.04 -10.39 6.19
C LYS A 38 -8.69 -11.05 5.98
N LYS A 39 -7.58 -10.32 6.20
CA LYS A 39 -6.23 -10.88 6.07
C LYS A 39 -6.01 -12.01 7.07
N LEU A 40 -6.41 -11.81 8.33
CA LEU A 40 -6.28 -12.79 9.40
C LEU A 40 -7.08 -14.06 9.12
N ALA A 41 -8.33 -13.92 8.67
CA ALA A 41 -9.20 -15.04 8.30
C ALA A 41 -8.62 -15.88 7.14
N ILE A 42 -7.99 -15.26 6.14
CA ILE A 42 -7.33 -15.98 5.04
C ILE A 42 -6.16 -16.81 5.59
N PHE A 43 -5.26 -16.19 6.35
CA PHE A 43 -4.09 -16.91 6.89
C PHE A 43 -4.48 -18.00 7.90
N TRP A 44 -5.47 -17.75 8.75
CA TRP A 44 -5.95 -18.75 9.70
C TRP A 44 -6.75 -19.86 9.02
N GLY A 45 -7.49 -19.57 7.96
CA GLY A 45 -8.13 -20.59 7.12
C GLY A 45 -7.10 -21.53 6.50
N ILE A 46 -6.00 -20.98 5.98
CA ILE A 46 -4.88 -21.79 5.45
C ILE A 46 -4.23 -22.60 6.58
N ALA A 47 -4.00 -21.99 7.75
CA ALA A 47 -3.44 -22.68 8.91
C ALA A 47 -4.30 -23.88 9.32
N LEU A 48 -5.64 -23.73 9.34
CA LEU A 48 -6.58 -24.80 9.66
C LEU A 48 -6.48 -25.96 8.65
N LEU A 49 -6.37 -25.65 7.36
CA LEU A 49 -6.17 -26.66 6.31
C LEU A 49 -4.85 -27.41 6.48
N CYS A 50 -3.78 -26.73 6.92
CA CYS A 50 -2.49 -27.36 7.18
C CYS A 50 -2.49 -28.36 8.34
N VAL A 51 -3.51 -28.34 9.23
CA VAL A 51 -3.68 -29.35 10.29
C VAL A 51 -3.88 -30.75 9.70
N LEU A 52 -4.46 -30.84 8.50
CA LEU A 52 -4.69 -32.12 7.80
C LEU A 52 -3.39 -32.76 7.27
N ILE A 53 -2.22 -32.12 7.46
CA ILE A 53 -0.92 -32.61 7.01
C ILE A 53 -0.08 -33.01 8.25
N PRO A 54 -0.11 -34.27 8.69
CA PRO A 54 0.41 -34.69 9.99
C PRO A 54 1.90 -34.41 10.20
N VAL A 55 2.70 -34.42 9.13
CA VAL A 55 4.15 -34.14 9.23
C VAL A 55 4.42 -32.64 9.33
N PHE A 56 3.70 -31.82 8.57
CA PHE A 56 4.00 -30.39 8.41
C PHE A 56 3.19 -29.47 9.33
N HIS A 57 2.12 -29.94 9.97
CA HIS A 57 1.26 -29.09 10.79
C HIS A 57 2.02 -28.42 11.95
N PHE A 58 3.01 -29.09 12.56
CA PHE A 58 3.84 -28.52 13.63
C PHE A 58 4.62 -27.27 13.22
N VAL A 59 4.90 -27.09 11.92
CA VAL A 59 5.62 -25.93 11.39
C VAL A 59 4.65 -24.97 10.70
N LEU A 60 3.79 -25.48 9.82
CA LEU A 60 2.90 -24.65 9.00
C LEU A 60 1.85 -23.93 9.83
N VAL A 61 1.24 -24.60 10.82
CA VAL A 61 0.19 -23.99 11.66
C VAL A 61 0.74 -22.79 12.44
N PRO A 62 1.80 -22.89 13.25
CA PRO A 62 2.34 -21.72 13.95
C PRO A 62 2.86 -20.67 12.97
N LEU A 63 3.50 -21.07 11.85
CA LEU A 63 3.98 -20.12 10.84
C LEU A 63 2.85 -19.27 10.27
N PHE A 64 1.78 -19.89 9.76
CA PHE A 64 0.64 -19.17 9.20
C PHE A 64 -0.14 -18.39 10.27
N PHE A 65 -0.19 -18.88 11.50
CA PHE A 65 -0.80 -18.16 12.62
C PHE A 65 -0.06 -16.83 12.91
N PHE A 66 1.26 -16.88 13.05
CA PHE A 66 2.08 -15.68 13.28
C PHE A 66 2.11 -14.75 12.07
N LEU A 67 2.18 -15.28 10.85
CA LEU A 67 2.09 -14.47 9.62
C LEU A 67 0.74 -13.73 9.55
N GLY A 68 -0.36 -14.41 9.88
CA GLY A 68 -1.68 -13.80 9.93
C GLY A 68 -1.73 -12.61 10.88
N PHE A 69 -1.20 -12.77 12.10
CA PHE A 69 -1.13 -11.66 13.07
C PHE A 69 -0.22 -10.52 12.59
N TYR A 70 0.94 -10.84 12.03
CA TYR A 70 1.88 -9.85 11.49
C TYR A 70 1.25 -9.01 10.36
N PHE A 71 0.64 -9.66 9.36
CA PHE A 71 -0.02 -8.97 8.26
C PHE A 71 -1.26 -8.20 8.68
N ALA A 72 -2.04 -8.73 9.63
CA ALA A 72 -3.19 -8.02 10.19
C ALA A 72 -2.74 -6.73 10.91
N ARG A 73 -1.68 -6.80 11.71
CA ARG A 73 -1.11 -5.62 12.39
C ARG A 73 -0.55 -4.61 11.40
N ARG A 74 0.07 -5.06 10.30
CA ARG A 74 0.57 -4.19 9.24
C ARG A 74 -0.58 -3.46 8.53
N GLY A 75 -1.63 -4.19 8.15
CA GLY A 75 -2.82 -3.59 7.53
C GLY A 75 -3.56 -2.62 8.46
N TYR A 76 -3.60 -2.91 9.77
CA TYR A 76 -4.19 -2.00 10.76
C TYR A 76 -3.43 -0.68 10.92
N LYS A 77 -2.10 -0.69 10.70
CA LYS A 77 -1.28 0.52 10.72
C LYS A 77 -1.45 1.40 9.48
N ALA A 78 -2.05 0.90 8.40
CA ALA A 78 -2.31 1.71 7.22
C ALA A 78 -3.25 2.88 7.58
N GLU A 79 -2.86 4.10 7.22
CA GLU A 79 -3.62 5.31 7.52
C GLU A 79 -4.78 5.50 6.55
N GLY A 80 -4.67 4.96 5.34
CA GLY A 80 -5.67 5.04 4.28
C GLY A 80 -5.25 4.29 3.03
N GLN A 81 -5.91 4.60 1.93
CA GLN A 81 -5.55 4.17 0.58
C GLN A 81 -5.45 5.37 -0.34
N VAL A 82 -4.47 5.34 -1.23
CA VAL A 82 -4.43 6.20 -2.41
C VAL A 82 -5.39 5.58 -3.41
N LEU A 83 -6.42 6.30 -3.85
CA LEU A 83 -7.36 5.85 -4.88
C LEU A 83 -6.77 5.97 -6.29
N GLY A 84 -5.92 6.97 -6.47
CA GLY A 84 -5.23 7.27 -7.71
C GLY A 84 -4.74 8.71 -7.67
N GLY A 85 -4.04 9.13 -8.71
CA GLY A 85 -3.54 10.49 -8.79
C GLY A 85 -2.70 10.67 -10.03
N GLU A 86 -2.34 11.91 -10.29
CA GLU A 86 -1.53 12.26 -11.43
C GLU A 86 -0.47 13.27 -11.01
N THR A 87 0.73 13.04 -11.48
CA THR A 87 1.83 13.99 -11.37
C THR A 87 2.63 13.97 -12.66
N THR A 88 3.50 14.95 -12.82
CA THR A 88 4.43 15.02 -13.94
C THR A 88 5.79 14.56 -13.45
N CYS A 89 6.56 13.83 -14.26
CA CYS A 89 7.94 13.53 -13.90
C CYS A 89 8.79 14.82 -14.00
N PRO A 90 9.51 15.24 -12.94
CA PRO A 90 10.32 16.46 -12.97
C PRO A 90 11.54 16.36 -13.90
N HIS A 91 11.90 15.14 -14.33
CA HIS A 91 13.04 14.90 -15.21
C HIS A 91 12.69 14.84 -16.70
N CYS A 92 11.64 14.08 -17.07
CA CYS A 92 11.28 13.87 -18.48
C CYS A 92 9.94 14.51 -18.88
N HIS A 93 9.28 15.21 -17.95
CA HIS A 93 7.99 15.87 -18.15
C HIS A 93 6.85 14.96 -18.64
N THR A 94 7.04 13.64 -18.61
CA THR A 94 6.01 12.66 -18.92
C THR A 94 5.05 12.52 -17.74
N GLN A 95 3.76 12.34 -18.03
CA GLN A 95 2.73 12.10 -17.03
C GLN A 95 2.98 10.77 -16.30
N VAL A 96 2.87 10.79 -14.98
CA VAL A 96 3.01 9.63 -14.09
C VAL A 96 1.68 9.45 -13.38
N ILE A 97 1.04 8.31 -13.66
CA ILE A 97 -0.23 7.92 -13.05
C ILE A 97 0.08 7.17 -11.76
N ILE A 98 -0.43 7.69 -10.65
CA ILE A 98 -0.31 7.07 -9.33
C ILE A 98 -1.39 6.00 -9.23
N LYS A 99 -0.97 4.76 -8.97
CA LYS A 99 -1.90 3.63 -8.88
C LYS A 99 -2.54 3.56 -7.50
N LYS A 100 -3.65 2.84 -7.43
CA LYS A 100 -4.31 2.52 -6.17
C LYS A 100 -3.36 1.69 -5.29
N GLN A 101 -3.00 2.22 -4.12
CA GLN A 101 -2.11 1.54 -3.18
C GLN A 101 -2.41 1.94 -1.73
N GLU A 102 -1.84 1.20 -0.78
CA GLU A 102 -1.92 1.56 0.64
C GLU A 102 -1.21 2.89 0.89
N LEU A 103 -1.83 3.78 1.67
CA LEU A 103 -1.24 5.07 1.99
C LEU A 103 -0.06 4.87 2.95
N ASN A 104 1.15 4.87 2.39
CA ASN A 104 2.40 4.88 3.12
C ASN A 104 3.30 5.93 2.49
N TRP A 105 3.54 7.02 3.20
CA TRP A 105 4.50 8.04 2.77
C TRP A 105 5.95 7.60 3.03
N PRO A 106 6.90 7.94 2.14
CA PRO A 106 6.72 8.51 0.81
C PRO A 106 6.20 7.47 -0.19
N ILE A 107 5.29 7.87 -1.08
CA ILE A 107 4.79 7.01 -2.16
C ILE A 107 5.84 6.98 -3.26
N THR A 108 6.15 5.82 -3.82
CA THR A 108 7.13 5.69 -4.88
C THR A 108 6.53 5.05 -6.12
N GLU A 109 6.66 5.70 -7.26
CA GLU A 109 6.18 5.22 -8.56
C GLU A 109 7.30 5.29 -9.59
N ILE A 110 7.28 4.38 -10.57
CA ILE A 110 8.29 4.35 -11.64
C ILE A 110 7.72 5.11 -12.84
N CYS A 111 8.43 6.16 -13.27
CA CYS A 111 8.07 6.88 -14.48
C CYS A 111 8.24 5.98 -15.71
N GLN A 112 7.19 5.83 -16.51
CA GLN A 112 7.23 4.99 -17.72
C GLN A 112 8.01 5.63 -18.89
N GLY A 113 8.24 6.96 -18.86
CA GLY A 113 9.00 7.67 -19.89
C GLY A 113 10.51 7.56 -19.72
N CYS A 114 11.02 7.58 -18.48
CA CYS A 114 12.46 7.57 -18.20
C CYS A 114 12.94 6.48 -17.24
N ALA A 115 12.04 5.59 -16.80
CA ALA A 115 12.29 4.50 -15.86
C ALA A 115 12.89 4.92 -14.49
N ARG A 116 12.82 6.20 -14.13
CA ARG A 116 13.28 6.69 -12.82
C ARG A 116 12.20 6.54 -11.76
N VAL A 117 12.64 6.33 -10.52
CA VAL A 117 11.78 6.32 -9.33
C VAL A 117 11.42 7.76 -8.98
N VAL A 118 10.13 8.06 -9.06
CA VAL A 118 9.53 9.31 -8.62
C VAL A 118 9.02 9.09 -7.19
N ARG A 119 9.60 9.83 -6.24
CA ARG A 119 9.18 9.85 -4.83
C ARG A 119 8.16 10.96 -4.68
N ILE A 120 7.03 10.64 -4.11
CA ILE A 120 5.89 11.52 -3.97
C ILE A 120 5.69 11.74 -2.48
N GLU A 121 5.76 13.01 -2.10
CA GLU A 121 5.63 13.49 -0.73
C GLU A 121 4.41 14.40 -0.61
N LYS A 122 3.93 14.57 0.62
CA LYS A 122 2.87 15.53 0.92
C LYS A 122 3.46 16.94 0.78
N ALA A 123 2.77 17.82 0.05
CA ALA A 123 3.12 19.22 -0.06
C ALA A 123 3.10 19.94 1.31
#